data_AF-A0A2G3DZB2-F1
#
_entry.id   AF-A0A2G3DZB2-F1
#
_cell.length_a   1.000
_cell.length_b   1.000
_cell.length_c   1.000
_cell.angle_alpha   90.00
_cell.angle_beta   90.00
_cell.angle_gamma   90.00
#
_symmetry.space_group_name_H-M   'P 1'
#
loop_
_entity.id
_entity.type
_entity.pdbx_description
1 polymer ?
#
loop_
_entity_poly.entity_id
_entity_poly.type
_entity_poly.pdbx_seq_one_letter_code
_entity_poly.pdbx_strand_id
1 'polypeptide(L)'
;MTTIQLIQIYIELWSAVLCAVFAVSLFIIRKEEPKSTRTLRHMFFLMMILLIADVFAIYYRGNTTTIGWWATRISNYLVFALFIVISMFSVAFLLETIGDHGRKIPRRWAFVMGLIGLVSLILLTISQFTDWYYYFDETNHYTRGSWYLLSNVGPVVIISLYLACMIYYHKMLGTFETLALASYVVFPAIATVIQTLNYGIGFVNIALVLSALMLFGQRMSSRSQAVREARLRIALERAKRGHADDEMLDERMRRASLGKGNIKHIFIVNPFAGVATKVEELREIIAKLPEDDYFVFTTRGPKSETQLIRRVMHYFEGYKLRIYCCGGSGTLRNVIEGIDDLSKVEIGFYPCGLSNDFLKVFGEDEEKFHHIENLIDGEAIPIDYIRTNHGIALNALSIGKDQRLMDAFERYRALSRMGNRMPYFMAVVQSMFHTGMKEYEIEVDGKTYTGKHPEVIFGNGCVIAGLFHFAPKGRYRDGYASVFMADKSRYIGTWRTALALMSSDMDRVSERGFMGNAETFKIRHKDGSPIAINLDGEIEYGYTECEASVVHQGLNFIIPKEVESHG
;
A
#
# COMPACT_ATOMS: atom_id res chain seq x y z
N MET A 1 45.17 5.72 -3.73
CA MET A 1 43.91 5.13 -4.22
C MET A 1 43.54 5.81 -5.53
N THR A 2 43.22 5.06 -6.59
CA THR A 2 42.90 5.61 -7.92
C THR A 2 41.43 6.05 -8.00
N THR A 3 41.08 6.91 -8.97
CA THR A 3 39.68 7.35 -9.21
C THR A 3 38.76 6.17 -9.48
N ILE A 4 39.24 5.15 -10.21
CA ILE A 4 38.48 3.93 -10.53
C ILE A 4 38.19 3.12 -9.25
N GLN A 5 39.17 2.99 -8.35
CA GLN A 5 38.98 2.30 -7.06
C GLN A 5 37.95 3.02 -6.18
N LEU A 6 37.98 4.36 -6.17
CA LEU A 6 37.01 5.16 -5.43
C LEU A 6 35.58 4.97 -5.97
N ILE A 7 35.41 4.96 -7.30
CA ILE A 7 34.12 4.69 -7.94
C ILE A 7 33.60 3.29 -7.58
N GLN A 8 34.47 2.27 -7.63
CA GLN A 8 34.12 0.90 -7.26
C GLN A 8 33.62 0.84 -5.81
N ILE A 9 34.35 1.46 -4.86
CA ILE A 9 33.97 1.50 -3.44
C ILE A 9 32.57 2.12 -3.27
N TYR A 10 32.27 3.22 -3.95
CA TYR A 10 30.95 3.85 -3.85
C TYR A 10 29.85 2.94 -4.40
N ILE A 11 30.07 2.31 -5.56
CA ILE A 11 29.09 1.41 -6.17
C ILE A 11 28.82 0.20 -5.26
N GLU A 12 29.86 -0.39 -4.68
CA GLU A 12 29.74 -1.55 -3.80
C GLU A 12 29.06 -1.20 -2.48
N LEU A 13 29.40 -0.06 -1.86
CA LEU A 13 28.73 0.41 -0.64
C LEU A 13 27.24 0.66 -0.87
N TRP A 14 26.87 1.33 -1.96
CA TRP A 14 25.46 1.54 -2.31
C TRP A 14 24.74 0.22 -2.61
N SER A 15 25.42 -0.71 -3.28
CA SER A 15 24.88 -2.05 -3.54
C SER A 15 24.69 -2.85 -2.26
N ALA A 16 25.56 -2.67 -1.26
CA ALA A 16 25.45 -3.32 0.04
C ALA A 16 24.25 -2.79 0.83
N VAL A 17 24.05 -1.45 0.84
CA VAL A 17 22.85 -0.83 1.41
C VAL A 17 21.59 -1.36 0.74
N LEU A 18 21.59 -1.45 -0.59
CA LEU A 18 20.47 -2.00 -1.35
C LEU A 18 20.17 -3.45 -0.93
N CYS A 19 21.19 -4.31 -0.86
CA CYS A 19 21.05 -5.69 -0.40
C CYS A 19 20.49 -5.76 1.04
N ALA A 20 20.91 -4.85 1.93
CA ALA A 20 20.39 -4.77 3.29
C ALA A 20 18.89 -4.44 3.31
N VAL A 21 18.46 -3.46 2.52
CA VAL A 21 17.04 -3.09 2.38
C VAL A 21 16.21 -4.26 1.88
N PHE A 22 16.68 -5.00 0.87
CA PHE A 22 15.98 -6.20 0.37
C PHE A 22 16.00 -7.37 1.36
N ALA A 23 17.10 -7.57 2.11
CA ALA A 23 17.14 -8.59 3.17
C ALA A 23 16.15 -8.27 4.30
N VAL A 24 16.07 -7.02 4.73
CA VAL A 24 15.14 -6.55 5.76
C VAL A 24 13.70 -6.62 5.27
N SER A 25 13.42 -6.23 4.01
CA SER A 25 12.08 -6.33 3.45
C SER A 25 11.60 -7.78 3.41
N LEU A 26 12.46 -8.74 3.04
CA LEU A 26 12.18 -10.18 3.09
C LEU A 26 12.11 -10.74 4.53
N PHE A 27 12.71 -10.05 5.51
CA PHE A 27 12.63 -10.44 6.93
C PHE A 27 11.28 -10.07 7.54
N ILE A 28 10.80 -8.85 7.31
CA ILE A 28 9.57 -8.28 7.87
C ILE A 28 8.31 -9.07 7.45
N ILE A 29 8.35 -9.77 6.32
CA ILE A 29 7.20 -10.42 5.67
C ILE A 29 6.64 -11.69 6.38
N ARG A 30 7.06 -12.10 7.59
CA ARG A 30 6.81 -13.49 8.08
C ARG A 30 5.56 -13.81 8.93
N LYS A 31 4.80 -14.84 8.45
CA LYS A 31 4.45 -16.05 9.23
C LYS A 31 4.18 -17.34 8.40
N GLU A 32 3.87 -17.27 7.09
CA GLU A 32 3.57 -18.46 6.25
C GLU A 32 4.20 -18.40 4.83
N GLU A 33 5.51 -18.11 4.74
CA GLU A 33 6.18 -18.02 3.43
C GLU A 33 6.88 -19.34 3.02
N PRO A 34 6.98 -19.63 1.71
CA PRO A 34 7.69 -20.81 1.22
C PRO A 34 9.20 -20.71 1.49
N LYS A 35 9.88 -21.86 1.53
CA LYS A 35 11.28 -21.94 1.97
C LYS A 35 12.23 -21.12 1.06
N SER A 36 11.94 -21.03 -0.23
CA SER A 36 12.72 -20.26 -1.22
C SER A 36 12.83 -18.77 -0.85
N THR A 37 11.76 -18.14 -0.36
CA THR A 37 11.76 -16.73 0.08
C THR A 37 12.73 -16.51 1.25
N ARG A 38 12.84 -17.49 2.15
CA ARG A 38 13.82 -17.48 3.25
C ARG A 38 15.24 -17.57 2.71
N THR A 39 15.48 -18.44 1.73
CA THR A 39 16.82 -18.66 1.17
C THR A 39 17.31 -17.43 0.41
N LEU A 40 16.44 -16.78 -0.36
CA LEU A 40 16.75 -15.51 -1.04
C LEU A 40 17.16 -14.40 -0.06
N ARG A 41 16.50 -14.32 1.11
CA ARG A 41 16.91 -13.38 2.16
C ARG A 41 18.34 -13.62 2.65
N HIS A 42 18.71 -14.88 2.87
CA HIS A 42 20.08 -15.20 3.28
C HIS A 42 21.07 -14.84 2.17
N MET A 43 20.71 -15.03 0.89
CA MET A 43 21.55 -14.59 -0.22
C MET A 43 21.79 -13.08 -0.19
N PHE A 44 20.75 -12.25 -0.04
CA PHE A 44 20.93 -10.79 0.08
C PHE A 44 21.82 -10.40 1.27
N PHE A 45 21.65 -11.06 2.41
CA PHE A 45 22.50 -10.81 3.59
C PHE A 45 23.95 -11.20 3.35
N LEU A 46 24.21 -12.36 2.74
CA LEU A 46 25.57 -12.80 2.40
C LEU A 46 26.21 -11.90 1.34
N MET A 47 25.44 -11.43 0.36
CA MET A 47 25.90 -10.49 -0.67
C MET A 47 26.23 -9.12 -0.08
N MET A 48 25.46 -8.65 0.90
CA MET A 48 25.81 -7.44 1.66
C MET A 48 27.19 -7.60 2.33
N ILE A 49 27.45 -8.74 2.99
CA ILE A 49 28.75 -9.00 3.62
C ILE A 49 29.86 -9.10 2.56
N LEU A 50 29.60 -9.74 1.41
CA LEU A 50 30.54 -9.86 0.30
C LEU A 50 30.97 -8.49 -0.22
N LEU A 51 30.00 -7.60 -0.47
CA LEU A 51 30.26 -6.26 -0.97
C LEU A 51 31.05 -5.41 0.03
N ILE A 52 30.74 -5.53 1.33
CA ILE A 52 31.52 -4.86 2.37
C ILE A 52 32.94 -5.45 2.43
N ALA A 53 33.10 -6.77 2.35
CA ALA A 53 34.42 -7.38 2.33
C ALA A 53 35.25 -6.89 1.14
N ASP A 54 34.68 -6.79 -0.06
CA ASP A 54 35.42 -6.33 -1.24
C ASP A 54 35.82 -4.84 -1.13
N VAL A 55 34.94 -3.99 -0.58
CA VAL A 55 35.28 -2.59 -0.25
C VAL A 55 36.49 -2.52 0.67
N PHE A 56 36.53 -3.35 1.72
CA PHE A 56 37.67 -3.39 2.65
C PHE A 56 38.94 -3.91 1.95
N ALA A 57 38.83 -4.90 1.07
CA ALA A 57 39.94 -5.44 0.30
C ALA A 57 40.55 -4.42 -0.66
N ILE A 58 39.74 -3.51 -1.22
CA ILE A 58 40.20 -2.41 -2.08
C ILE A 58 40.78 -1.28 -1.24
N TYR A 59 40.10 -0.88 -0.15
CA TYR A 59 40.46 0.28 0.66
C TYR A 59 41.79 0.10 1.41
N TYR A 60 42.02 -1.08 2.00
CA TYR A 60 43.24 -1.38 2.76
C TYR A 60 44.39 -1.92 1.90
N ARG A 61 44.21 -2.02 0.58
CA ARG A 61 45.25 -2.49 -0.34
C ARG A 61 46.47 -1.57 -0.31
N GLY A 62 47.66 -2.14 -0.12
CA GLY A 62 48.90 -1.36 -0.02
C GLY A 62 49.13 -0.69 1.34
N ASN A 63 48.23 -0.88 2.31
CA ASN A 63 48.38 -0.33 3.65
C ASN A 63 49.18 -1.31 4.53
N THR A 64 50.40 -0.92 4.92
CA THR A 64 51.33 -1.73 5.73
C THR A 64 51.14 -1.60 7.24
N THR A 65 50.18 -0.78 7.70
CA THR A 65 49.83 -0.73 9.13
C THR A 65 49.29 -2.09 9.60
N THR A 66 49.39 -2.38 10.90
CA THR A 66 48.87 -3.62 11.49
C THR A 66 47.38 -3.85 11.18
N ILE A 67 46.58 -2.78 11.17
CA ILE A 67 45.16 -2.83 10.81
C ILE A 67 45.00 -3.16 9.32
N GLY A 68 45.75 -2.48 8.44
CA GLY A 68 45.74 -2.75 7.00
C GLY A 68 46.17 -4.18 6.66
N TRP A 69 47.16 -4.71 7.37
CA TRP A 69 47.67 -6.06 7.17
C TRP A 69 46.60 -7.14 7.40
N TRP A 70 45.87 -7.04 8.53
CA TRP A 70 44.80 -7.98 8.87
C TRP A 70 43.55 -7.74 8.02
N ALA A 71 43.15 -6.48 7.82
CA ALA A 71 41.98 -6.13 7.05
C ALA A 71 42.06 -6.68 5.62
N THR A 72 43.20 -6.50 4.94
CA THR A 72 43.41 -7.00 3.58
C THR A 72 43.35 -8.53 3.48
N ARG A 73 43.90 -9.28 4.45
CA ARG A 73 43.84 -10.75 4.44
C ARG A 73 42.44 -11.29 4.70
N ILE A 74 41.78 -10.77 5.74
CA ILE A 74 40.45 -11.22 6.15
C ILE A 74 39.43 -10.90 5.05
N SER A 75 39.47 -9.68 4.51
CA SER A 75 38.55 -9.26 3.44
C SER A 75 38.69 -10.10 2.18
N ASN A 76 39.91 -10.32 1.68
CA ASN A 76 40.11 -11.16 0.49
C ASN A 76 39.65 -12.61 0.73
N TYR A 77 39.97 -13.20 1.89
CA TYR A 77 39.47 -14.53 2.24
C TYR A 77 37.94 -14.58 2.25
N LEU A 78 37.29 -13.58 2.87
CA LEU A 78 35.83 -13.47 2.91
C LEU A 78 35.24 -13.33 1.51
N VAL A 79 35.87 -12.57 0.60
CA VAL A 79 35.40 -12.46 -0.79
C VAL A 79 35.33 -13.83 -1.46
N PHE A 80 36.43 -14.61 -1.45
CA PHE A 80 36.44 -15.95 -2.04
C PHE A 80 35.46 -16.91 -1.34
N ALA A 81 35.42 -16.89 0.00
CA ALA A 81 34.55 -17.78 0.76
C ALA A 81 33.07 -17.47 0.51
N LEU A 82 32.69 -16.18 0.49
CA LEU A 82 31.31 -15.77 0.29
C LEU A 82 30.83 -16.05 -1.14
N PHE A 83 31.67 -15.95 -2.16
CA PHE A 83 31.30 -16.40 -3.50
C PHE A 83 30.90 -17.88 -3.53
N ILE A 84 31.65 -18.74 -2.84
CA ILE A 84 31.34 -20.18 -2.75
C ILE A 84 30.03 -20.39 -1.96
N VAL A 85 29.89 -19.74 -0.81
CA VAL A 85 28.70 -19.87 0.05
C VAL A 85 27.44 -19.35 -0.66
N ILE A 86 27.49 -18.19 -1.32
CA ILE A 86 26.36 -17.63 -2.08
C ILE A 86 25.95 -18.58 -3.22
N SER A 87 26.92 -19.22 -3.87
CA SER A 87 26.65 -20.25 -4.89
C SER A 87 25.98 -21.51 -4.31
N MET A 88 26.28 -21.90 -3.07
CA MET A 88 25.54 -22.98 -2.39
C MET A 88 24.10 -22.57 -2.07
N PHE A 89 23.89 -21.33 -1.63
CA PHE A 89 22.55 -20.81 -1.35
C PHE A 89 21.70 -20.63 -2.61
N SER A 90 22.29 -20.29 -3.77
CA SER A 90 21.56 -20.21 -5.03
C SER A 90 21.05 -21.57 -5.51
N VAL A 91 21.83 -22.63 -5.29
CA VAL A 91 21.39 -24.01 -5.53
C VAL A 91 20.21 -24.36 -4.62
N ALA A 92 20.31 -24.04 -3.33
CA ALA A 92 19.20 -24.24 -2.40
C ALA A 92 17.95 -23.47 -2.85
N PHE A 93 18.11 -22.23 -3.31
CA PHE A 93 17.02 -21.40 -3.82
C PHE A 93 16.35 -22.01 -5.05
N LEU A 94 17.12 -22.48 -6.04
CA LEU A 94 16.60 -23.18 -7.23
C LEU A 94 15.78 -24.41 -6.83
N LEU A 95 16.32 -25.26 -5.96
CA LEU A 95 15.66 -26.49 -5.54
C LEU A 95 14.40 -26.25 -4.71
N GLU A 96 14.40 -25.22 -3.86
CA GLU A 96 13.21 -24.82 -3.11
C GLU A 96 12.16 -24.19 -4.03
N THR A 97 12.55 -23.44 -5.05
CA THR A 97 11.62 -22.89 -6.06
C THR A 97 10.94 -24.01 -6.86
N ILE A 98 11.67 -25.06 -7.19
CA ILE A 98 11.09 -26.29 -7.78
C ILE A 98 10.17 -27.00 -6.77
N GLY A 99 10.57 -27.03 -5.50
CA GLY A 99 9.77 -27.62 -4.41
C GLY A 99 8.46 -26.90 -4.14
N ASP A 100 8.42 -25.57 -4.32
CA ASP A 100 7.20 -24.76 -4.18
C ASP A 100 6.10 -25.16 -5.20
N HIS A 101 6.50 -25.77 -6.33
CA HIS A 101 5.59 -26.33 -7.34
C HIS A 101 5.10 -27.75 -7.02
N GLY A 102 5.28 -28.23 -5.78
CA GLY A 102 4.66 -29.47 -5.28
C GLY A 102 5.39 -30.78 -5.59
N ARG A 103 6.60 -30.74 -6.17
CA ARG A 103 7.44 -31.94 -6.34
C ARG A 103 8.39 -32.17 -5.16
N LYS A 104 8.78 -33.43 -4.95
CA LYS A 104 9.82 -33.80 -3.99
C LYS A 104 11.15 -33.16 -4.39
N ILE A 105 11.75 -32.41 -3.47
CA ILE A 105 13.07 -31.78 -3.62
C ILE A 105 14.10 -32.87 -3.96
N PRO A 106 14.83 -32.76 -5.08
CA PRO A 106 15.78 -33.79 -5.48
C PRO A 106 17.09 -33.63 -4.70
N ARG A 107 17.11 -34.17 -3.48
CA ARG A 107 18.20 -34.02 -2.48
C ARG A 107 19.60 -34.39 -2.99
N ARG A 108 19.72 -35.22 -4.02
CA ARG A 108 21.00 -35.61 -4.63
C ARG A 108 21.73 -34.41 -5.25
N TRP A 109 21.01 -33.52 -5.94
CA TRP A 109 21.60 -32.31 -6.54
C TRP A 109 22.14 -31.36 -5.46
N ALA A 110 21.36 -31.14 -4.40
CA ALA A 110 21.79 -30.33 -3.24
C ALA A 110 23.04 -30.90 -2.58
N PHE A 111 23.07 -32.22 -2.38
CA PHE A 111 24.20 -32.91 -1.72
C PHE A 111 25.49 -32.80 -2.53
N VAL A 112 25.44 -33.11 -3.84
CA VAL A 112 26.63 -33.07 -4.71
C VAL A 112 27.18 -31.64 -4.81
N MET A 113 26.34 -30.65 -5.10
CA MET A 113 26.78 -29.26 -5.21
C MET A 113 27.26 -28.71 -3.87
N GLY A 114 26.62 -29.10 -2.76
CA GLY A 114 27.05 -28.73 -1.41
C GLY A 114 28.40 -29.33 -1.03
N LEU A 115 28.66 -30.59 -1.41
CA LEU A 115 29.95 -31.25 -1.18
C LEU A 115 31.08 -30.57 -1.98
N ILE A 116 30.84 -30.23 -3.24
CA ILE A 116 31.80 -29.49 -4.07
C ILE A 116 32.09 -28.12 -3.44
N GLY A 117 31.06 -27.41 -2.97
CA GLY A 117 31.23 -26.13 -2.27
C GLY A 117 32.07 -26.28 -0.98
N LEU A 118 31.80 -27.31 -0.19
CA LEU A 118 32.57 -27.60 1.04
C LEU A 118 34.04 -27.91 0.73
N VAL A 119 34.31 -28.77 -0.24
CA VAL A 119 35.68 -29.07 -0.69
C VAL A 119 36.37 -27.80 -1.17
N SER A 120 35.67 -26.93 -1.89
CA SER A 120 36.22 -25.65 -2.37
C SER A 120 36.57 -24.71 -1.22
N LEU A 121 35.77 -24.66 -0.15
CA LEU A 121 36.06 -23.88 1.05
C LEU A 121 37.27 -24.44 1.82
N ILE A 122 37.37 -25.77 1.91
CA ILE A 122 38.53 -26.43 2.55
C ILE A 122 39.81 -26.10 1.76
N LEU A 123 39.78 -26.23 0.44
CA LEU A 123 40.92 -25.90 -0.43
C LEU A 123 41.29 -24.41 -0.35
N LEU A 124 40.30 -23.51 -0.28
CA LEU A 124 40.53 -22.08 -0.04
C LEU A 124 41.21 -21.83 1.31
N THR A 125 40.85 -22.58 2.35
CA THR A 125 41.46 -22.45 3.68
C THR A 125 42.89 -22.97 3.68
N ILE A 126 43.14 -24.12 3.06
CA ILE A 126 44.49 -24.69 2.90
C ILE A 126 45.37 -23.73 2.09
N SER A 127 44.82 -23.10 1.05
CA SER A 127 45.59 -22.19 0.19
C SER A 127 46.09 -20.94 0.90
N GLN A 128 45.53 -20.58 2.07
CA GLN A 128 46.04 -19.49 2.91
C GLN A 128 47.42 -19.79 3.52
N PHE A 129 47.81 -21.07 3.57
CA PHE A 129 49.09 -21.52 4.14
C PHE A 129 50.10 -21.98 3.08
N THR A 130 49.68 -22.08 1.81
CA THR A 130 50.49 -22.66 0.73
C THR A 130 50.70 -21.69 -0.44
N ASP A 131 50.15 -20.47 -0.37
CA ASP A 131 50.19 -19.45 -1.41
C ASP A 131 49.65 -19.92 -2.78
N TRP A 132 48.83 -20.97 -2.80
CA TRP A 132 48.34 -21.59 -4.03
C TRP A 132 47.42 -20.67 -4.82
N TYR A 133 46.45 -20.03 -4.16
CA TYR A 133 45.45 -19.21 -4.82
C TYR A 133 45.90 -17.76 -4.97
N TYR A 134 46.40 -17.19 -3.88
CA TYR A 134 46.94 -15.85 -3.82
C TYR A 134 47.89 -15.72 -2.63
N TYR A 135 48.73 -14.69 -2.69
CA TYR A 135 49.60 -14.28 -1.60
C TYR A 135 49.66 -12.75 -1.55
N PHE A 136 50.27 -12.21 -0.50
CA PHE A 136 50.48 -10.77 -0.34
C PHE A 136 51.97 -10.48 -0.30
N ASP A 137 52.40 -9.48 -1.06
CA ASP A 137 53.79 -9.04 -1.03
C ASP A 137 54.12 -8.20 0.23
N GLU A 138 55.37 -7.80 0.36
CA GLU A 138 55.89 -6.99 1.48
C GLU A 138 55.17 -5.64 1.63
N THR A 139 54.59 -5.14 0.54
CA THR A 139 53.82 -3.88 0.52
C THR A 139 52.33 -4.09 0.79
N ASN A 140 51.90 -5.30 1.18
CA ASN A 140 50.50 -5.67 1.40
C ASN A 140 49.63 -5.54 0.12
N HIS A 141 50.22 -5.82 -1.03
CA HIS A 141 49.51 -5.94 -2.30
C HIS A 141 49.14 -7.40 -2.60
N TYR A 142 47.87 -7.61 -2.95
CA TYR A 142 47.34 -8.89 -3.41
C TYR A 142 47.97 -9.30 -4.74
N THR A 143 48.54 -10.50 -4.80
CA THR A 143 49.08 -11.12 -6.02
C THR A 143 48.49 -12.51 -6.20
N ARG A 144 48.21 -12.89 -7.46
CA ARG A 144 47.66 -14.21 -7.80
C ARG A 144 48.74 -15.29 -7.66
N GLY A 145 48.40 -16.39 -7.01
CA GLY A 145 49.27 -17.55 -6.84
C GLY A 145 49.34 -18.41 -8.11
N SER A 146 50.27 -19.37 -8.11
CA SER A 146 50.53 -20.26 -9.25
C SER A 146 49.34 -21.17 -9.59
N TRP A 147 48.50 -21.49 -8.60
CA TRP A 147 47.31 -22.34 -8.75
C TRP A 147 45.99 -21.54 -8.67
N TYR A 148 46.01 -20.23 -8.97
CA TYR A 148 44.81 -19.39 -8.93
C TYR A 148 43.63 -19.96 -9.72
N LEU A 149 43.87 -20.57 -10.89
CA LEU A 149 42.80 -21.15 -11.71
C LEU A 149 42.04 -22.28 -10.98
N LEU A 150 42.70 -23.02 -10.08
CA LEU A 150 42.09 -24.08 -9.28
C LEU A 150 40.98 -23.53 -8.36
N SER A 151 41.09 -22.27 -7.92
CA SER A 151 40.04 -21.61 -7.12
C SER A 151 38.70 -21.48 -7.84
N ASN A 152 38.70 -21.50 -9.18
CA ASN A 152 37.50 -21.34 -10.00
C ASN A 152 36.86 -22.67 -10.40
N VAL A 153 37.56 -23.81 -10.25
CA VAL A 153 37.06 -25.13 -10.68
C VAL A 153 35.78 -25.50 -9.94
N GLY A 154 35.76 -25.39 -8.61
CA GLY A 154 34.57 -25.66 -7.80
C GLY A 154 33.36 -24.82 -8.20
N PRO A 155 33.46 -23.47 -8.19
CA PRO A 155 32.40 -22.58 -8.65
C PRO A 155 31.88 -22.88 -10.06
N VAL A 156 32.77 -23.14 -11.03
CA VAL A 156 32.37 -23.48 -12.40
C VAL A 156 31.56 -24.78 -12.43
N VAL A 157 32.01 -25.82 -11.72
CA VAL A 157 31.27 -27.09 -11.66
C VAL A 157 29.89 -26.89 -11.00
N ILE A 158 29.81 -26.10 -9.92
CA ILE A 158 28.52 -25.78 -9.26
C ILE A 158 27.58 -25.06 -10.24
N ILE A 159 28.08 -24.07 -10.98
CA ILE A 159 27.28 -23.32 -11.96
C ILE A 159 26.81 -24.23 -13.10
N SER A 160 27.67 -25.13 -13.61
CA SER A 160 27.29 -26.10 -14.65
C SER A 160 26.19 -27.05 -14.15
N LEU A 161 26.30 -27.55 -12.93
CA LEU A 161 25.27 -28.40 -12.31
C LEU A 161 23.97 -27.62 -12.03
N TYR A 162 24.06 -26.36 -11.62
CA TYR A 162 22.92 -25.47 -11.45
C TYR A 162 22.15 -25.29 -12.78
N LEU A 163 22.86 -25.00 -13.88
CA LEU A 163 22.27 -24.88 -15.21
C LEU A 163 21.64 -26.20 -15.67
N ALA A 164 22.34 -27.32 -15.50
CA ALA A 164 21.81 -28.64 -15.85
C ALA A 164 20.52 -28.95 -15.07
N CYS A 165 20.48 -28.63 -13.78
CA CYS A 165 19.29 -28.77 -12.95
C CYS A 165 18.16 -27.85 -13.45
N MET A 166 18.44 -26.58 -13.74
CA MET A 166 17.45 -25.63 -14.27
C MET A 166 16.87 -26.10 -15.62
N ILE A 167 17.73 -26.54 -16.55
CA ILE A 167 17.32 -27.07 -17.86
C ILE A 167 16.49 -28.35 -17.69
N TYR A 168 16.90 -29.26 -16.80
CA TYR A 168 16.15 -30.49 -16.56
C TYR A 168 14.72 -30.20 -16.05
N TYR A 169 14.54 -29.16 -15.24
CA TYR A 169 13.26 -28.76 -14.67
C TYR A 169 12.56 -27.59 -15.40
N HIS A 170 13.03 -27.18 -16.60
CA HIS A 170 12.52 -25.99 -17.30
C HIS A 170 11.01 -25.99 -17.55
N LYS A 171 10.40 -27.17 -17.80
CA LYS A 171 8.95 -27.30 -18.03
C LYS A 171 8.09 -26.97 -16.82
N MET A 172 8.70 -26.90 -15.63
CA MET A 172 8.01 -26.61 -14.37
C MET A 172 8.12 -25.14 -13.97
N LEU A 173 9.00 -24.39 -14.62
CA LEU A 173 9.29 -23.00 -14.29
C LEU A 173 8.53 -22.10 -15.27
N GLY A 174 7.93 -21.03 -14.76
CA GLY A 174 7.37 -19.99 -15.63
C GLY A 174 8.46 -19.31 -16.48
N THR A 175 8.07 -18.63 -17.56
CA THR A 175 9.02 -17.90 -18.41
C THR A 175 9.81 -16.84 -17.63
N PHE A 176 9.13 -16.10 -16.74
CA PHE A 176 9.78 -15.09 -15.90
C PHE A 176 10.67 -15.71 -14.81
N GLU A 177 10.29 -16.88 -14.29
CA GLU A 177 11.08 -17.66 -13.33
C GLU A 177 12.36 -18.20 -13.94
N THR A 178 12.24 -18.80 -15.12
CA THR A 178 13.38 -19.29 -15.88
C THR A 178 14.35 -18.16 -16.20
N LEU A 179 13.83 -17.00 -16.62
CA LEU A 179 14.65 -15.83 -16.92
C LEU A 179 15.39 -15.31 -15.68
N ALA A 180 14.71 -15.22 -14.53
CA ALA A 180 15.31 -14.77 -13.28
C ALA A 180 16.35 -15.77 -12.74
N LEU A 181 16.10 -17.08 -12.82
CA LEU A 181 17.06 -18.12 -12.43
C LEU A 181 18.25 -18.18 -13.37
N ALA A 182 18.05 -17.96 -14.67
CA ALA A 182 19.12 -17.91 -15.66
C ALA A 182 20.01 -16.67 -15.49
N SER A 183 19.44 -15.52 -15.11
CA SER A 183 20.22 -14.29 -14.92
C SER A 183 21.29 -14.42 -13.84
N TYR A 184 21.08 -15.29 -12.84
CA TYR A 184 22.08 -15.61 -11.81
C TYR A 184 23.36 -16.23 -12.37
N VAL A 185 23.29 -16.89 -13.53
CA VAL A 185 24.46 -17.46 -14.20
C VAL A 185 24.93 -16.55 -15.33
N VAL A 186 24.00 -16.06 -16.14
CA VAL A 186 24.31 -15.31 -17.36
C VAL A 186 24.94 -13.96 -17.04
N PHE A 187 24.41 -13.19 -16.09
CA PHE A 187 24.95 -11.86 -15.81
C PHE A 187 26.38 -11.93 -15.24
N PRO A 188 26.68 -12.76 -14.22
CA PRO A 188 28.05 -12.87 -13.72
C PRO A 188 29.02 -13.43 -14.77
N ALA A 189 28.58 -14.35 -15.63
CA ALA A 189 29.42 -14.87 -16.73
C ALA A 189 29.79 -13.77 -17.73
N ILE A 190 28.80 -12.98 -18.19
CA ILE A 190 29.03 -11.83 -19.08
C ILE A 190 29.95 -10.81 -18.38
N ALA A 191 29.68 -10.50 -17.11
CA ALA A 191 30.49 -9.57 -16.34
C ALA A 191 31.94 -10.06 -16.17
N THR A 192 32.15 -11.36 -16.01
CA THR A 192 33.49 -11.96 -15.96
C THR A 192 34.23 -11.75 -17.28
N VAL A 193 33.57 -11.98 -18.42
CA VAL A 193 34.16 -11.72 -19.75
C VAL A 193 34.49 -10.23 -19.92
N ILE A 194 33.56 -9.33 -19.58
CA ILE A 194 33.79 -7.88 -19.66
C ILE A 194 34.96 -7.46 -18.77
N GLN A 195 35.03 -8.00 -17.55
CA GLN A 195 36.10 -7.72 -16.59
C GLN A 195 37.46 -8.24 -17.06
N THR A 196 37.51 -9.33 -17.83
CA THR A 196 38.78 -9.78 -18.45
C THR A 196 39.27 -8.86 -19.55
N LEU A 197 38.37 -8.13 -20.23
CA LEU A 197 38.69 -7.19 -21.30
C LEU A 197 38.97 -5.77 -20.79
N ASN A 198 38.33 -5.36 -19.69
CA ASN A 198 38.44 -4.03 -19.08
C ASN A 198 39.00 -4.14 -17.66
N TYR A 199 40.32 -3.94 -17.52
CA TYR A 199 40.99 -3.98 -16.22
C TYR A 199 40.58 -2.76 -15.36
N GLY A 200 40.03 -3.00 -14.17
CA GLY A 200 39.89 -1.96 -13.13
C GLY A 200 38.56 -1.89 -12.39
N ILE A 201 37.45 -2.38 -12.97
CA ILE A 201 36.11 -2.35 -12.34
C ILE A 201 35.64 -3.78 -12.05
N GLY A 202 35.16 -4.02 -10.82
CA GLY A 202 34.63 -5.31 -10.38
C GLY A 202 33.18 -5.49 -10.83
N PHE A 203 32.97 -5.82 -12.12
CA PHE A 203 31.63 -5.97 -12.69
C PHE A 203 30.86 -7.19 -12.17
N VAL A 204 31.57 -8.22 -11.69
CA VAL A 204 30.95 -9.48 -11.22
C VAL A 204 30.05 -9.25 -10.01
N ASN A 205 30.46 -8.41 -9.05
CA ASN A 205 29.67 -8.08 -7.86
C ASN A 205 28.35 -7.39 -8.24
N ILE A 206 28.41 -6.43 -9.16
CA ILE A 206 27.25 -5.69 -9.66
C ILE A 206 26.29 -6.65 -10.38
N ALA A 207 26.82 -7.50 -11.25
CA ALA A 207 26.03 -8.50 -11.95
C ALA A 207 25.31 -9.45 -10.98
N LEU A 208 26.00 -9.90 -9.92
CA LEU A 208 25.40 -10.75 -8.90
C LEU A 208 24.23 -10.05 -8.21
N VAL A 209 24.38 -8.77 -7.84
CA VAL A 209 23.31 -7.95 -7.24
C VAL A 209 22.13 -7.81 -8.18
N LEU A 210 22.37 -7.48 -9.45
CA LEU A 210 21.30 -7.39 -10.46
C LEU A 210 20.54 -8.70 -10.62
N SER A 211 21.24 -9.85 -10.62
CA SER A 211 20.60 -11.16 -10.65
C SER A 211 19.74 -11.40 -9.41
N ALA A 212 20.23 -11.05 -8.21
CA ALA A 212 19.45 -11.18 -6.97
C ALA A 212 18.20 -10.29 -6.96
N LEU A 213 18.28 -9.07 -7.50
CA LEU A 213 17.13 -8.19 -7.68
C LEU A 213 16.10 -8.78 -8.65
N MET A 214 16.55 -9.44 -9.71
CA MET A 214 15.67 -10.13 -10.65
C MET A 214 14.94 -11.30 -9.99
N LEU A 215 15.64 -12.09 -9.16
CA LEU A 215 15.04 -13.15 -8.34
C LEU A 215 14.02 -12.59 -7.33
N PHE A 216 14.31 -11.44 -6.72
CA PHE A 216 13.36 -10.74 -5.86
C PHE A 216 12.11 -10.27 -6.60
N GLY A 217 12.28 -9.63 -7.75
CA GLY A 217 11.19 -9.14 -8.59
C GLY A 217 10.28 -10.28 -9.06
N GLN A 218 10.89 -11.40 -9.47
CA GLN A 218 10.17 -12.64 -9.76
C GLN A 218 9.32 -13.08 -8.57
N ARG A 219 9.91 -13.14 -7.37
CA ARG A 219 9.19 -13.62 -6.20
C ARG A 219 8.01 -12.72 -5.81
N MET A 220 8.19 -11.41 -5.91
CA MET A 220 7.13 -10.44 -5.68
C MET A 220 6.02 -10.55 -6.73
N SER A 221 6.38 -10.80 -8.00
CA SER A 221 5.42 -10.98 -9.09
C SER A 221 4.58 -12.24 -8.94
N SER A 222 5.21 -13.41 -8.68
CA SER A 222 4.48 -14.66 -8.46
C SER A 222 3.53 -14.58 -7.26
N ARG A 223 3.91 -13.84 -6.20
CA ARG A 223 3.02 -13.57 -5.06
C ARG A 223 1.83 -12.68 -5.42
N SER A 224 2.04 -11.66 -6.26
CA SER A 224 0.96 -10.79 -6.75
C SER A 224 -0.09 -11.60 -7.52
N GLN A 225 0.36 -12.54 -8.36
CA GLN A 225 -0.52 -13.40 -9.14
C GLN A 225 -1.30 -14.39 -8.27
N ALA A 226 -0.66 -15.09 -7.34
CA ALA A 226 -1.33 -16.02 -6.43
C ALA A 226 -2.43 -15.35 -5.58
N VAL A 227 -2.17 -14.12 -5.11
CA VAL A 227 -3.16 -13.32 -4.38
C VAL A 227 -4.32 -12.89 -5.29
N ARG A 228 -4.02 -12.53 -6.55
CA ARG A 228 -5.04 -12.16 -7.54
C ARG A 228 -5.95 -13.36 -7.87
N GLU A 229 -5.39 -14.55 -8.03
CA GLU A 229 -6.15 -15.77 -8.31
C GLU A 229 -7.01 -16.22 -7.13
N ALA A 230 -6.49 -16.15 -5.90
CA ALA A 230 -7.27 -16.42 -4.70
C ALA A 230 -8.45 -15.44 -4.58
N ARG A 231 -8.23 -14.16 -4.88
CA ARG A 231 -9.30 -13.16 -4.95
C ARG A 231 -10.33 -13.45 -6.03
N LEU A 232 -9.88 -13.90 -7.20
CA LEU A 232 -10.78 -14.24 -8.30
C LEU A 232 -11.65 -15.46 -7.97
N ARG A 233 -11.08 -16.48 -7.32
CA ARG A 233 -11.84 -17.64 -6.82
C ARG A 233 -12.89 -17.23 -5.79
N ILE A 234 -12.49 -16.42 -4.81
CA ILE A 234 -13.41 -15.88 -3.79
C ILE A 234 -14.51 -15.03 -4.45
N ALA A 235 -14.17 -14.20 -5.45
CA ALA A 235 -15.14 -13.39 -6.18
C ALA A 235 -16.12 -14.25 -7.00
N LEU A 236 -15.64 -15.32 -7.65
CA LEU A 236 -16.46 -16.25 -8.42
C LEU A 236 -17.39 -17.09 -7.54
N GLU A 237 -16.91 -17.57 -6.40
CA GLU A 237 -17.74 -18.26 -5.41
C GLU A 237 -18.82 -17.33 -4.82
N ARG A 238 -18.50 -16.04 -4.63
CA ARG A 238 -19.44 -15.02 -4.18
C ARG A 238 -20.48 -14.65 -5.25
N ALA A 239 -20.09 -14.59 -6.52
CA ALA A 239 -21.02 -14.37 -7.63
C ALA A 239 -22.05 -15.51 -7.76
N LYS A 240 -21.62 -16.76 -7.50
CA LYS A 240 -22.52 -17.93 -7.49
C LYS A 240 -23.51 -17.94 -6.31
N ARG A 241 -23.12 -17.44 -5.13
CA ARG A 241 -24.04 -17.29 -3.98
C ARG A 241 -25.06 -16.16 -4.18
N GLY A 242 -24.71 -15.11 -4.93
CA GLY A 242 -25.54 -13.93 -5.12
C GLY A 242 -26.90 -14.15 -5.80
N HIS A 243 -27.05 -15.19 -6.63
CA HIS A 243 -28.35 -15.51 -7.25
C HIS A 243 -29.34 -16.16 -6.29
N ALA A 244 -28.87 -16.95 -5.32
CA ALA A 244 -29.74 -17.58 -4.32
C ALA A 244 -30.25 -16.58 -3.26
N ASP A 245 -29.43 -15.57 -2.94
CA ASP A 245 -29.78 -14.54 -1.96
C ASP A 245 -30.79 -13.50 -2.50
N ASP A 246 -30.88 -13.29 -3.83
CA ASP A 246 -31.88 -12.38 -4.44
C ASP A 246 -33.31 -12.94 -4.36
N GLU A 247 -33.51 -14.24 -4.56
CA GLU A 247 -34.84 -14.85 -4.38
C GLU A 247 -35.29 -14.83 -2.92
N MET A 248 -34.35 -14.99 -1.99
CA MET A 248 -34.61 -14.89 -0.55
C MET A 248 -34.89 -13.44 -0.10
N LEU A 249 -34.32 -12.45 -0.79
CA LEU A 249 -34.56 -11.02 -0.56
C LEU A 249 -36.02 -10.64 -0.82
N ASP A 250 -36.56 -11.05 -1.97
CA ASP A 250 -37.94 -10.76 -2.37
C ASP A 250 -38.94 -11.44 -1.41
N GLU A 251 -38.63 -12.65 -0.92
CA GLU A 251 -39.44 -13.37 0.06
C GLU A 251 -39.44 -12.70 1.44
N ARG A 252 -38.28 -12.21 1.92
CA ARG A 252 -38.18 -11.48 3.19
C ARG A 252 -38.91 -10.14 3.14
N MET A 253 -38.77 -9.40 2.03
CA MET A 253 -39.53 -8.17 1.79
C MET A 253 -41.04 -8.48 1.84
N ARG A 254 -41.52 -9.53 1.15
CA ARG A 254 -42.95 -9.94 1.17
C ARG A 254 -43.53 -10.22 2.55
N ARG A 255 -42.76 -10.79 3.49
CA ARG A 255 -43.25 -11.00 4.87
C ARG A 255 -43.33 -9.70 5.67
N ALA A 256 -42.47 -8.73 5.38
CA ALA A 256 -42.37 -7.45 6.09
C ALA A 256 -43.63 -6.58 5.97
N SER A 257 -44.32 -6.63 4.84
CA SER A 257 -45.55 -5.85 4.59
C SER A 257 -46.73 -6.28 5.45
N LEU A 258 -46.59 -7.36 6.22
CA LEU A 258 -47.60 -7.90 7.14
C LEU A 258 -47.37 -7.50 8.62
N GLY A 259 -46.26 -6.83 8.95
CA GLY A 259 -45.91 -6.41 10.32
C GLY A 259 -46.61 -5.13 10.79
N LYS A 260 -46.91 -5.02 12.10
CA LYS A 260 -47.74 -3.94 12.70
C LYS A 260 -47.03 -2.60 13.01
N GLY A 261 -45.71 -2.50 12.83
CA GLY A 261 -44.93 -1.28 13.13
C GLY A 261 -44.93 -0.24 12.00
N ASN A 262 -45.03 1.05 12.35
CA ASN A 262 -44.96 2.18 11.40
C ASN A 262 -43.52 2.60 11.02
N ILE A 263 -42.52 2.10 11.74
CA ILE A 263 -41.09 2.40 11.50
C ILE A 263 -40.40 1.11 11.05
N LYS A 264 -39.61 1.20 9.97
CA LYS A 264 -38.79 0.08 9.48
C LYS A 264 -37.32 0.44 9.59
N HIS A 265 -36.55 -0.43 10.24
CA HIS A 265 -35.12 -0.29 10.48
C HIS A 265 -34.36 -1.07 9.40
N ILE A 266 -33.61 -0.37 8.56
CA ILE A 266 -32.96 -0.91 7.37
C ILE A 266 -31.44 -0.82 7.53
N PHE A 267 -30.74 -1.94 7.67
CA PHE A 267 -29.28 -2.00 7.77
C PHE A 267 -28.70 -2.29 6.40
N ILE A 268 -27.93 -1.34 5.84
CA ILE A 268 -27.17 -1.53 4.61
C ILE A 268 -25.72 -1.84 4.99
N VAL A 269 -25.36 -3.12 4.92
CA VAL A 269 -24.07 -3.63 5.37
C VAL A 269 -23.13 -3.82 4.19
N ASN A 270 -22.02 -3.08 4.18
CA ASN A 270 -20.94 -3.30 3.22
C ASN A 270 -19.91 -4.29 3.81
N PRO A 271 -19.86 -5.55 3.35
CA PRO A 271 -18.96 -6.56 3.90
C PRO A 271 -17.49 -6.33 3.51
N PHE A 272 -17.23 -5.39 2.59
CA PHE A 272 -15.90 -5.04 2.13
C PHE A 272 -15.32 -3.80 2.84
N ALA A 273 -16.08 -3.19 3.75
CA ALA A 273 -15.63 -2.01 4.48
C ALA A 273 -14.62 -2.39 5.59
N GLY A 274 -13.46 -1.72 5.57
CA GLY A 274 -12.47 -1.68 6.66
C GLY A 274 -12.11 -3.02 7.32
N VAL A 275 -12.42 -3.17 8.61
CA VAL A 275 -11.99 -4.30 9.45
C VAL A 275 -13.08 -5.38 9.50
N ALA A 276 -12.80 -6.55 8.91
CA ALA A 276 -13.78 -7.63 8.73
C ALA A 276 -14.46 -8.12 10.02
N THR A 277 -13.81 -7.99 11.19
CA THR A 277 -14.39 -8.39 12.49
C THR A 277 -15.59 -7.54 12.89
N LYS A 278 -15.57 -6.23 12.63
CA LYS A 278 -16.67 -5.31 12.99
C LYS A 278 -17.97 -5.61 12.24
N VAL A 279 -17.86 -6.09 11.00
CA VAL A 279 -19.04 -6.49 10.20
C VAL A 279 -19.67 -7.76 10.74
N GLU A 280 -18.87 -8.69 11.25
CA GLU A 280 -19.38 -9.95 11.80
C GLU A 280 -20.03 -9.74 13.17
N GLU A 281 -19.40 -8.94 14.04
CA GLU A 281 -19.99 -8.52 15.33
C GLU A 281 -21.36 -7.84 15.12
N LEU A 282 -21.45 -6.94 14.12
CA LEU A 282 -22.70 -6.28 13.77
C LEU A 282 -23.79 -7.30 13.36
N ARG A 283 -23.44 -8.33 12.59
CA ARG A 283 -24.41 -9.36 12.17
C ARG A 283 -24.93 -10.16 13.36
N GLU A 284 -24.07 -10.50 14.31
CA GLU A 284 -24.49 -11.22 15.53
C GLU A 284 -25.45 -10.40 16.39
N ILE A 285 -25.25 -9.08 16.47
CA ILE A 285 -26.15 -8.18 17.20
C ILE A 285 -27.50 -8.10 16.47
N ILE A 286 -27.49 -7.84 15.16
CA ILE A 286 -28.74 -7.69 14.41
C ILE A 286 -29.55 -8.99 14.35
N ALA A 287 -28.90 -10.16 14.34
CA ALA A 287 -29.57 -11.46 14.36
C ALA A 287 -30.43 -11.69 15.63
N LYS A 288 -30.23 -10.89 16.69
CA LYS A 288 -31.03 -10.95 17.92
C LYS A 288 -32.23 -9.99 17.91
N LEU A 289 -32.33 -9.11 16.92
CA LEU A 289 -33.41 -8.13 16.80
C LEU A 289 -34.67 -8.79 16.18
N PRO A 290 -35.88 -8.32 16.53
CA PRO A 290 -37.12 -8.91 16.02
C PRO A 290 -37.24 -8.73 14.50
N GLU A 291 -37.53 -9.80 13.77
CA GLU A 291 -37.50 -9.81 12.29
C GLU A 291 -38.60 -8.96 11.62
N ASP A 292 -39.66 -8.55 12.35
CA ASP A 292 -40.82 -7.87 11.75
C ASP A 292 -40.56 -6.39 11.37
N ASP A 293 -39.61 -5.75 12.04
CA ASP A 293 -39.28 -4.32 11.85
C ASP A 293 -37.81 -4.07 11.48
N TYR A 294 -36.94 -5.09 11.53
CA TYR A 294 -35.50 -4.98 11.31
C TYR A 294 -35.04 -5.78 10.08
N PHE A 295 -34.46 -5.09 9.10
CA PHE A 295 -34.08 -5.66 7.80
C PHE A 295 -32.60 -5.46 7.53
N VAL A 296 -31.88 -6.56 7.26
CA VAL A 296 -30.45 -6.51 6.93
C VAL A 296 -30.23 -6.81 5.46
N PHE A 297 -29.58 -5.87 4.78
CA PHE A 297 -29.19 -6.02 3.39
C PHE A 297 -27.67 -5.93 3.27
N THR A 298 -27.06 -6.89 2.58
CA THR A 298 -25.62 -6.91 2.34
C THR A 298 -25.31 -6.45 0.92
N THR A 299 -24.38 -5.50 0.76
CA THR A 299 -24.00 -4.96 -0.54
C THR A 299 -23.07 -5.94 -1.30
N ARG A 300 -23.10 -5.91 -2.63
CA ARG A 300 -22.51 -6.95 -3.50
C ARG A 300 -21.25 -6.50 -4.24
N GLY A 301 -20.92 -5.21 -4.17
CA GLY A 301 -19.79 -4.60 -4.84
C GLY A 301 -19.94 -3.08 -4.95
N PRO A 302 -18.97 -2.40 -5.58
CA PRO A 302 -19.00 -0.95 -5.73
C PRO A 302 -20.30 -0.46 -6.37
N LYS A 303 -20.92 0.58 -5.79
CA LYS A 303 -22.18 1.21 -6.26
C LYS A 303 -23.43 0.33 -6.22
N SER A 304 -23.38 -0.85 -5.59
CA SER A 304 -24.56 -1.71 -5.44
C SER A 304 -25.54 -1.18 -4.37
N GLU A 305 -25.05 -0.36 -3.45
CA GLU A 305 -25.79 0.36 -2.41
C GLU A 305 -26.93 1.20 -3.00
N THR A 306 -26.63 1.98 -4.04
CA THR A 306 -27.59 2.91 -4.67
C THR A 306 -28.78 2.17 -5.29
N GLN A 307 -28.54 1.05 -5.98
CA GLN A 307 -29.60 0.26 -6.57
C GLN A 307 -30.41 -0.50 -5.53
N LEU A 308 -29.74 -0.98 -4.48
CA LEU A 308 -30.38 -1.66 -3.35
C LEU A 308 -31.32 -0.70 -2.61
N ILE A 309 -30.84 0.49 -2.26
CA ILE A 309 -31.67 1.43 -1.49
C ILE A 309 -32.86 1.93 -2.30
N ARG A 310 -32.73 2.16 -3.60
CA ARG A 310 -33.89 2.49 -4.47
C ARG A 310 -34.99 1.43 -4.41
N ARG A 311 -34.61 0.14 -4.41
CA ARG A 311 -35.56 -0.97 -4.26
C ARG A 311 -36.20 -0.97 -2.88
N VAL A 312 -35.42 -0.76 -1.81
CA VAL A 312 -35.92 -0.66 -0.43
C VAL A 312 -36.91 0.50 -0.30
N MET A 313 -36.58 1.69 -0.81
CA MET A 313 -37.44 2.88 -0.78
C MET A 313 -38.78 2.62 -1.48
N HIS A 314 -38.74 1.99 -2.66
CA HIS A 314 -39.96 1.63 -3.38
C HIS A 314 -40.80 0.59 -2.63
N TYR A 315 -40.14 -0.41 -2.04
CA TYR A 315 -40.84 -1.50 -1.35
C TYR A 315 -41.55 -1.04 -0.08
N PHE A 316 -40.90 -0.16 0.69
CA PHE A 316 -41.44 0.36 1.95
C PHE A 316 -42.05 1.76 1.79
N GLU A 317 -42.60 2.05 0.61
CA GLU A 317 -43.33 3.30 0.39
C GLU A 317 -44.46 3.46 1.42
N GLY A 318 -44.55 4.65 2.02
CA GLY A 318 -45.53 4.97 3.08
C GLY A 318 -45.08 4.64 4.51
N TYR A 319 -43.97 3.94 4.71
CA TYR A 319 -43.39 3.71 6.04
C TYR A 319 -42.35 4.77 6.39
N LYS A 320 -42.15 5.03 7.69
CA LYS A 320 -41.01 5.81 8.16
C LYS A 320 -39.77 4.91 8.18
N LEU A 321 -38.71 5.31 7.48
CA LEU A 321 -37.49 4.49 7.35
C LEU A 321 -36.34 5.06 8.19
N ARG A 322 -35.75 4.21 9.03
CA ARG A 322 -34.43 4.45 9.65
C ARG A 322 -33.40 3.58 8.94
N ILE A 323 -32.49 4.18 8.20
CA ILE A 323 -31.50 3.48 7.37
C ILE A 323 -30.12 3.60 8.00
N TYR A 324 -29.53 2.47 8.41
CA TYR A 324 -28.22 2.38 9.03
C TYR A 324 -27.17 1.97 8.00
N CYS A 325 -26.34 2.93 7.59
CA CYS A 325 -25.23 2.72 6.68
C CYS A 325 -24.06 2.11 7.43
N CYS A 326 -23.86 0.80 7.30
CA CYS A 326 -22.81 0.06 8.02
C CYS A 326 -21.62 -0.16 7.07
N GLY A 327 -20.72 0.82 7.04
CA GLY A 327 -19.67 0.91 6.01
C GLY A 327 -18.68 2.05 6.25
N GLY A 328 -18.01 2.50 5.18
CA GLY A 328 -17.24 3.76 5.21
C GLY A 328 -18.00 4.90 4.54
N SER A 329 -17.36 6.06 4.40
CA SER A 329 -17.95 7.26 3.78
C SER A 329 -18.53 7.00 2.39
N GLY A 330 -17.88 6.18 1.55
CA GLY A 330 -18.43 5.78 0.24
C GLY A 330 -19.72 4.96 0.33
N THR A 331 -19.88 4.11 1.35
CA THR A 331 -21.16 3.38 1.55
C THR A 331 -22.27 4.35 1.93
N LEU A 332 -21.99 5.27 2.86
CA LEU A 332 -22.94 6.32 3.25
C LEU A 332 -23.34 7.17 2.04
N ARG A 333 -22.36 7.67 1.28
CA ARG A 333 -22.57 8.45 0.05
C ARG A 333 -23.44 7.71 -0.96
N ASN A 334 -23.11 6.46 -1.28
CA ASN A 334 -23.87 5.69 -2.28
C ASN A 334 -25.32 5.39 -1.84
N VAL A 335 -25.57 5.28 -0.53
CA VAL A 335 -26.92 5.14 0.02
C VAL A 335 -27.69 6.46 -0.11
N ILE A 336 -27.15 7.59 0.34
CA ILE A 336 -27.85 8.88 0.27
C ILE A 336 -28.10 9.33 -1.18
N GLU A 337 -27.18 9.04 -2.11
CA GLU A 337 -27.35 9.31 -3.55
C GLU A 337 -28.49 8.48 -4.17
N GLY A 338 -28.85 7.36 -3.55
CA GLY A 338 -29.95 6.51 -4.00
C GLY A 338 -31.34 6.96 -3.52
N ILE A 339 -31.42 8.02 -2.72
CA ILE A 339 -32.66 8.49 -2.09
C ILE A 339 -32.99 9.88 -2.63
N ASP A 340 -34.14 10.01 -3.28
CA ASP A 340 -34.53 11.28 -3.94
C ASP A 340 -34.84 12.39 -2.93
N ASP A 341 -35.48 12.05 -1.81
CA ASP A 341 -35.89 12.98 -0.76
C ASP A 341 -35.37 12.51 0.61
N LEU A 342 -34.18 13.01 0.97
CA LEU A 342 -33.50 12.68 2.21
C LEU A 342 -34.23 13.17 3.48
N SER A 343 -35.17 14.10 3.35
CA SER A 343 -35.96 14.60 4.48
C SER A 343 -37.03 13.61 4.95
N LYS A 344 -37.35 12.61 4.14
CA LYS A 344 -38.37 11.58 4.45
C LYS A 344 -37.81 10.35 5.16
N VAL A 345 -36.50 10.26 5.29
CA VAL A 345 -35.81 9.14 5.92
C VAL A 345 -34.93 9.64 7.04
N GLU A 346 -34.54 8.74 7.94
CA GLU A 346 -33.52 8.99 8.93
C GLU A 346 -32.29 8.14 8.60
N ILE A 347 -31.12 8.76 8.50
CA ILE A 347 -29.87 8.10 8.11
C ILE A 347 -28.95 7.98 9.33
N GLY A 348 -28.65 6.76 9.73
CA GLY A 348 -27.60 6.45 10.70
C GLY A 348 -26.31 6.04 9.99
N PHE A 349 -25.17 6.41 10.56
CA PHE A 349 -23.85 5.96 10.07
C PHE A 349 -23.18 5.09 11.13
N TYR A 350 -23.00 3.80 10.82
CA TYR A 350 -22.23 2.88 11.63
C TYR A 350 -20.81 2.72 11.02
N PRO A 351 -19.77 3.29 11.64
CA PRO A 351 -18.44 3.41 11.06
C PRO A 351 -17.68 2.08 11.01
N CYS A 352 -17.65 1.48 9.83
CA CYS A 352 -16.79 0.34 9.47
C CYS A 352 -15.59 0.75 8.60
N GLY A 353 -15.53 2.00 8.11
CA GLY A 353 -14.49 2.52 7.22
C GLY A 353 -13.18 2.89 7.92
N LEU A 354 -12.18 3.33 7.13
CA LEU A 354 -10.83 3.65 7.62
C LEU A 354 -10.74 5.02 8.31
N SER A 355 -11.36 6.07 7.73
CA SER A 355 -11.29 7.45 8.22
C SER A 355 -12.60 7.97 8.82
N ASN A 356 -13.75 7.65 8.19
CA ASN A 356 -15.11 8.05 8.61
C ASN A 356 -15.23 9.55 8.93
N ASP A 357 -14.61 10.38 8.09
CA ASP A 357 -14.26 11.77 8.42
C ASP A 357 -15.44 12.65 8.87
N PHE A 358 -16.66 12.42 8.38
CA PHE A 358 -17.83 13.18 8.82
C PHE A 358 -18.09 13.07 10.32
N LEU A 359 -17.87 11.90 10.94
CA LEU A 359 -18.19 11.70 12.36
C LEU A 359 -17.30 12.53 13.30
N LYS A 360 -16.20 13.08 12.80
CA LYS A 360 -15.27 13.89 13.58
C LYS A 360 -15.84 15.24 13.99
N VAL A 361 -16.94 15.67 13.37
CA VAL A 361 -17.68 16.85 13.82
C VAL A 361 -18.22 16.68 15.24
N PHE A 362 -18.43 15.43 15.69
CA PHE A 362 -18.89 15.10 17.04
C PHE A 362 -17.75 15.01 18.08
N GLY A 363 -16.49 15.20 17.67
CA GLY A 363 -15.34 15.22 18.59
C GLY A 363 -15.19 13.91 19.37
N GLU A 364 -15.13 13.99 20.70
CA GLU A 364 -15.00 12.82 21.58
C GLU A 364 -16.18 11.85 21.47
N ASP A 365 -17.35 12.34 21.04
CA ASP A 365 -18.54 11.53 20.85
C ASP A 365 -18.52 10.68 19.57
N GLU A 366 -17.50 10.82 18.70
CA GLU A 366 -17.29 9.98 17.50
C GLU A 366 -17.35 8.48 17.86
N GLU A 367 -16.71 8.07 18.96
CA GLU A 367 -16.64 6.66 19.36
C GLU A 367 -18.01 6.08 19.71
N LYS A 368 -18.97 6.91 20.15
CA LYS A 368 -20.33 6.46 20.50
C LYS A 368 -21.09 5.89 19.30
N PHE A 369 -20.72 6.29 18.08
CA PHE A 369 -21.31 5.75 16.84
C PHE A 369 -20.94 4.28 16.58
N HIS A 370 -19.93 3.73 17.27
CA HIS A 370 -19.59 2.30 17.21
C HIS A 370 -20.55 1.41 18.03
N HIS A 371 -21.51 1.98 18.77
CA HIS A 371 -22.52 1.22 19.51
C HIS A 371 -23.84 1.20 18.73
N ILE A 372 -24.06 0.13 17.96
CA ILE A 372 -25.24 0.03 17.09
C ILE A 372 -26.57 0.10 17.86
N GLU A 373 -26.63 -0.44 19.06
CA GLU A 373 -27.83 -0.40 19.93
C GLU A 373 -28.19 1.05 20.29
N ASN A 374 -27.19 1.84 20.71
CA ASN A 374 -27.36 3.26 21.01
C ASN A 374 -27.73 4.08 19.76
N LEU A 375 -27.27 3.66 18.58
CA LEU A 375 -27.64 4.28 17.30
C LEU A 375 -29.07 3.90 16.89
N ILE A 376 -29.52 2.67 17.16
CA ILE A 376 -30.90 2.23 16.91
C ILE A 376 -31.89 3.03 17.76
N ASP A 377 -31.57 3.20 19.04
CA ASP A 377 -32.35 3.97 20.03
C ASP A 377 -32.09 5.48 19.95
N GLY A 378 -31.25 5.92 19.01
CA GLY A 378 -30.84 7.30 18.84
C GLY A 378 -31.96 8.22 18.33
N GLU A 379 -31.67 9.52 18.31
CA GLU A 379 -32.55 10.57 17.78
C GLU A 379 -32.06 11.05 16.42
N ALA A 380 -32.97 11.36 15.51
CA ALA A 380 -32.62 11.96 14.23
C ALA A 380 -32.67 13.50 14.32
N ILE A 381 -31.56 14.13 13.98
CA ILE A 381 -31.44 15.59 13.92
C ILE A 381 -31.29 16.05 12.47
N PRO A 382 -31.89 17.18 12.08
CA PRO A 382 -31.68 17.73 10.75
C PRO A 382 -30.27 18.31 10.63
N ILE A 383 -29.56 17.92 9.58
CA ILE A 383 -28.21 18.35 9.26
C ILE A 383 -28.08 18.80 7.80
N ASP A 384 -27.06 19.61 7.57
CA ASP A 384 -26.67 20.11 6.28
C ASP A 384 -25.91 19.04 5.49
N TYR A 385 -25.94 19.14 4.16
CA TYR A 385 -25.07 18.38 3.27
C TYR A 385 -24.71 19.21 2.04
N ILE A 386 -23.66 18.80 1.33
CA ILE A 386 -23.21 19.47 0.10
C ILE A 386 -23.85 18.77 -1.10
N ARG A 387 -24.60 19.54 -1.90
CA ARG A 387 -25.09 19.12 -3.21
C ARG A 387 -24.15 19.66 -4.27
N THR A 388 -23.73 18.82 -5.20
CA THR A 388 -23.00 19.25 -6.40
C THR A 388 -23.77 18.87 -7.66
N ASN A 389 -23.38 19.43 -8.80
CA ASN A 389 -23.86 18.99 -10.10
C ASN A 389 -23.39 17.57 -10.50
N HIS A 390 -22.52 16.95 -9.69
CA HIS A 390 -21.94 15.61 -9.91
C HIS A 390 -22.22 14.62 -8.77
N GLY A 391 -23.12 14.97 -7.85
CA GLY A 391 -23.54 14.10 -6.73
C GLY A 391 -23.49 14.81 -5.37
N ILE A 392 -23.63 14.02 -4.31
CA ILE A 392 -23.70 14.50 -2.92
C ILE A 392 -22.41 14.22 -2.15
N ALA A 393 -22.06 15.11 -1.23
CA ALA A 393 -21.08 14.89 -0.17
C ALA A 393 -21.66 15.30 1.20
N LEU A 394 -21.47 14.47 2.22
CA LEU A 394 -21.83 14.76 3.59
C LEU A 394 -20.70 15.42 4.38
N ASN A 395 -19.45 15.05 4.10
CA ASN A 395 -18.27 15.62 4.75
C ASN A 395 -17.68 16.78 3.96
N ALA A 396 -17.17 16.53 2.75
CA ALA A 396 -16.48 17.55 1.97
C ALA A 396 -16.36 17.22 0.48
N LEU A 397 -16.37 18.30 -0.31
CA LEU A 397 -15.79 18.37 -1.64
C LEU A 397 -14.32 18.83 -1.51
N SER A 398 -13.37 18.09 -2.08
CA SER A 398 -11.96 18.52 -2.17
C SER A 398 -11.38 18.31 -3.57
N ILE A 399 -10.48 19.21 -3.95
CA ILE A 399 -9.80 19.21 -5.25
C ILE A 399 -8.32 19.54 -5.05
N GLY A 400 -7.45 18.75 -5.66
CA GLY A 400 -6.01 18.96 -5.63
C GLY A 400 -5.24 17.66 -5.44
N LYS A 401 -4.98 17.26 -4.19
CA LYS A 401 -4.09 16.12 -3.89
C LYS A 401 -4.77 14.76 -3.92
N ASP A 402 -6.10 14.71 -3.94
CA ASP A 402 -6.88 13.48 -3.79
C ASP A 402 -6.56 12.40 -4.83
N GLN A 403 -6.43 12.77 -6.10
CA GLN A 403 -6.10 11.81 -7.17
C GLN A 403 -4.80 11.05 -6.85
N ARG A 404 -3.78 11.77 -6.37
CA ARG A 404 -2.50 11.16 -6.01
C ARG A 404 -2.59 10.35 -4.74
N LEU A 405 -3.45 10.74 -3.80
CA LEU A 405 -3.72 9.97 -2.59
C LEU A 405 -4.24 8.58 -2.96
N MET A 406 -5.19 8.48 -3.90
CA MET A 406 -5.71 7.20 -4.36
C MET A 406 -4.66 6.38 -5.11
N ASP A 407 -3.91 6.99 -6.04
CA ASP A 407 -2.81 6.30 -6.73
C ASP A 407 -1.76 5.78 -5.72
N ALA A 408 -1.45 6.57 -4.68
CA ALA A 408 -0.53 6.20 -3.63
C ALA A 408 -1.09 5.07 -2.76
N PHE A 409 -2.39 5.11 -2.44
CA PHE A 409 -3.06 4.05 -1.71
C PHE A 409 -2.99 2.72 -2.46
N GLU A 410 -3.21 2.74 -3.77
CA GLU A 410 -3.04 1.54 -4.61
C GLU A 410 -1.60 1.04 -4.60
N ARG A 411 -0.61 1.94 -4.74
CA ARG A 411 0.82 1.61 -4.64
C ARG A 411 1.19 0.97 -3.30
N TYR A 412 0.66 1.50 -2.20
CA TYR A 412 0.94 1.02 -0.85
C TYR A 412 -0.03 -0.06 -0.37
N ARG A 413 -0.97 -0.54 -1.19
CA ARG A 413 -1.94 -1.58 -0.81
C ARG A 413 -1.27 -2.87 -0.34
N ALA A 414 -0.03 -3.11 -0.76
CA ALA A 414 0.81 -4.20 -0.25
C ALA A 414 1.07 -4.10 1.27
N LEU A 415 1.04 -2.89 1.85
CA LEU A 415 1.24 -2.61 3.28
C LEU A 415 0.01 -2.91 4.14
N SER A 416 -1.15 -3.30 3.58
CA SER A 416 -2.35 -3.66 4.35
C SER A 416 -2.08 -4.80 5.34
N ARG A 417 -0.98 -5.55 5.13
CA ARG A 417 -0.52 -6.65 5.98
C ARG A 417 0.11 -6.21 7.29
N MET A 418 0.50 -4.94 7.41
CA MET A 418 0.97 -4.32 8.65
C MET A 418 -0.17 -3.67 9.46
N GLY A 419 -1.41 -3.86 9.01
CA GLY A 419 -2.61 -3.21 9.52
C GLY A 419 -3.38 -2.54 8.38
N ASN A 420 -4.71 -2.66 8.38
CA ASN A 420 -5.56 -2.16 7.30
C ASN A 420 -5.46 -0.63 7.10
N ARG A 421 -4.97 0.11 8.12
CA ARG A 421 -4.75 1.56 8.09
C ARG A 421 -3.39 1.97 7.50
N MET A 422 -2.40 1.07 7.41
CA MET A 422 -1.03 1.41 7.02
C MET A 422 -0.87 1.90 5.57
N PRO A 423 -1.50 1.27 4.54
CA PRO A 423 -1.45 1.80 3.17
C PRO A 423 -2.01 3.21 3.07
N TYR A 424 -3.09 3.46 3.80
CA TYR A 424 -3.76 4.75 3.83
C TYR A 424 -2.86 5.81 4.47
N PHE A 425 -2.27 5.48 5.62
CA PHE A 425 -1.29 6.36 6.26
C PHE A 425 -0.10 6.68 5.34
N MET A 426 0.48 5.68 4.68
CA MET A 426 1.60 5.90 3.76
C MET A 426 1.19 6.68 2.51
N ALA A 427 -0.02 6.48 2.00
CA ALA A 427 -0.57 7.25 0.91
C ALA A 427 -0.74 8.72 1.29
N VAL A 428 -1.29 8.99 2.48
CA VAL A 428 -1.41 10.33 3.06
C VAL A 428 -0.04 11.00 3.17
N VAL A 429 0.97 10.30 3.69
CA VAL A 429 2.34 10.84 3.79
C VAL A 429 2.95 11.10 2.41
N GLN A 430 2.78 10.19 1.44
CA GLN A 430 3.35 10.37 0.10
C GLN A 430 2.68 11.53 -0.66
N SER A 431 1.38 11.71 -0.52
CA SER A 431 0.64 12.79 -1.19
C SER A 431 1.12 14.18 -0.73
N MET A 432 1.70 14.29 0.48
CA MET A 432 2.33 15.53 0.97
C MET A 432 3.59 15.94 0.17
N PHE A 433 4.30 15.00 -0.44
CA PHE A 433 5.56 15.28 -1.14
C PHE A 433 5.40 15.64 -2.63
N HIS A 434 4.19 15.54 -3.19
CA HIS A 434 3.96 15.70 -4.63
C HIS A 434 2.88 16.74 -4.93
N THR A 435 3.30 17.95 -5.27
CA THR A 435 2.38 19.06 -5.56
C THR A 435 2.22 19.27 -7.06
N GLY A 436 1.09 18.84 -7.61
CA GLY A 436 0.62 19.32 -8.91
C GLY A 436 0.06 20.71 -8.71
N MET A 437 0.69 21.71 -9.31
CA MET A 437 0.31 23.12 -9.14
C MET A 437 -0.57 23.55 -10.30
N LYS A 438 -1.87 23.26 -10.21
CA LYS A 438 -2.87 23.72 -11.19
C LYS A 438 -3.39 25.11 -10.80
N GLU A 439 -3.81 25.88 -11.79
CA GLU A 439 -4.37 27.21 -11.62
C GLU A 439 -5.89 27.11 -11.75
N TYR A 440 -6.59 27.63 -10.76
CA TYR A 440 -8.03 27.54 -10.63
C TYR A 440 -8.66 28.92 -10.75
N GLU A 441 -9.88 28.93 -11.26
CA GLU A 441 -10.84 30.00 -11.05
C GLU A 441 -11.90 29.45 -10.10
N ILE A 442 -12.06 30.10 -8.95
CA ILE A 442 -12.87 29.64 -7.83
C ILE A 442 -13.85 30.77 -7.50
N GLU A 443 -15.14 30.49 -7.50
CA GLU A 443 -16.18 31.42 -7.09
C GLU A 443 -16.79 30.96 -5.77
N VAL A 444 -16.86 31.86 -4.80
CA VAL A 444 -17.38 31.63 -3.45
C VAL A 444 -18.36 32.73 -3.13
N ASP A 445 -19.65 32.40 -2.98
CA ASP A 445 -20.75 33.36 -2.78
C ASP A 445 -20.67 34.58 -3.72
N GLY A 446 -20.50 34.32 -5.02
CA GLY A 446 -20.42 35.34 -6.07
C GLY A 446 -19.08 36.10 -6.14
N LYS A 447 -18.10 35.81 -5.27
CA LYS A 447 -16.75 36.40 -5.33
C LYS A 447 -15.78 35.46 -6.04
N THR A 448 -15.14 35.94 -7.09
CA THR A 448 -14.17 35.16 -7.86
C THR A 448 -12.75 35.34 -7.35
N TYR A 449 -12.06 34.23 -7.15
CA TYR A 449 -10.67 34.08 -6.78
C TYR A 449 -9.94 33.36 -7.91
N THR A 450 -8.77 33.86 -8.31
CA THR A 450 -7.90 33.19 -9.29
C THR A 450 -6.55 32.92 -8.67
N GLY A 451 -6.08 31.68 -8.75
CA GLY A 451 -4.82 31.34 -8.11
C GLY A 451 -4.38 29.89 -8.30
N LYS A 452 -3.14 29.61 -7.90
CA LYS A 452 -2.63 28.24 -7.82
C LYS A 452 -2.79 27.73 -6.41
N HIS A 453 -3.64 26.73 -6.24
CA HIS A 453 -3.94 26.14 -4.95
C HIS A 453 -3.52 24.67 -4.99
N PRO A 454 -2.67 24.20 -4.07
CA PRO A 454 -2.31 22.78 -4.01
C PRO A 454 -3.47 21.93 -3.46
N GLU A 455 -4.41 22.56 -2.76
CA GLU A 455 -5.59 21.94 -2.16
C GLU A 455 -6.68 22.99 -2.03
N VAL A 456 -7.91 22.64 -2.40
CA VAL A 456 -9.11 23.43 -2.20
C VAL A 456 -10.20 22.54 -1.60
N ILE A 457 -10.84 23.00 -0.52
CA ILE A 457 -11.84 22.24 0.23
C ILE A 457 -13.08 23.12 0.42
N PHE A 458 -14.24 22.53 0.19
CA PHE A 458 -15.56 23.04 0.53
C PHE A 458 -16.25 21.96 1.39
N GLY A 459 -16.36 22.19 2.69
CA GLY A 459 -16.65 21.12 3.66
C GLY A 459 -17.73 21.47 4.68
N ASN A 460 -18.67 20.56 4.83
CA ASN A 460 -19.69 20.53 5.88
C ASN A 460 -19.09 19.99 7.20
N GLY A 461 -18.18 19.00 7.08
CA GLY A 461 -17.34 18.53 8.17
C GLY A 461 -16.13 19.42 8.43
N CYS A 462 -15.20 18.94 9.25
CA CYS A 462 -13.99 19.69 9.62
C CYS A 462 -12.67 18.97 9.31
N VAL A 463 -12.73 17.68 8.91
CA VAL A 463 -11.54 16.86 8.69
C VAL A 463 -11.60 16.18 7.33
N ILE A 464 -10.46 16.08 6.65
CA ILE A 464 -10.28 15.18 5.50
C ILE A 464 -9.11 14.23 5.73
N ALA A 465 -9.16 13.13 4.99
CA ALA A 465 -8.15 12.08 4.95
C ALA A 465 -7.75 11.50 6.33
N GLY A 466 -8.68 11.49 7.30
CA GLY A 466 -8.43 10.97 8.63
C GLY A 466 -7.65 11.90 9.57
N LEU A 467 -7.03 12.98 9.09
CA LEU A 467 -5.97 13.67 9.85
C LEU A 467 -5.92 15.19 9.64
N PHE A 468 -6.39 15.72 8.51
CA PHE A 468 -6.22 17.13 8.18
C PHE A 468 -7.45 17.93 8.56
N HIS A 469 -7.33 18.70 9.64
CA HIS A 469 -8.37 19.60 10.10
C HIS A 469 -8.30 20.89 9.28
N PHE A 470 -9.30 21.12 8.43
CA PHE A 470 -9.39 22.33 7.60
C PHE A 470 -10.32 23.38 8.20
N ALA A 471 -11.02 23.05 9.28
CA ALA A 471 -11.86 23.95 10.06
C ALA A 471 -11.74 23.61 11.56
N PRO A 472 -11.92 24.59 12.47
CA PRO A 472 -11.87 24.36 13.92
C PRO A 472 -12.97 23.43 14.41
N LYS A 473 -14.17 23.52 13.82
CA LYS A 473 -15.34 22.69 14.11
C LYS A 473 -16.11 22.47 12.81
N GLY A 474 -16.81 21.34 12.73
CA GLY A 474 -17.74 21.09 11.62
C GLY A 474 -18.93 22.02 11.70
N ARG A 475 -19.41 22.46 10.55
CA ARG A 475 -20.58 23.33 10.41
C ARG A 475 -21.65 22.53 9.69
N TYR A 476 -22.31 21.66 10.44
CA TYR A 476 -23.20 20.64 9.89
C TYR A 476 -24.69 20.94 10.08
N ARG A 477 -25.05 22.14 10.57
CA ARG A 477 -26.45 22.54 10.83
C ARG A 477 -26.72 24.05 10.67
N ASP A 478 -25.74 24.84 10.25
CA ASP A 478 -25.79 26.31 10.28
C ASP A 478 -26.01 26.96 8.91
N GLY A 479 -26.10 26.15 7.85
CA GLY A 479 -26.32 26.57 6.47
C GLY A 479 -25.04 26.90 5.71
N TYR A 480 -23.86 26.76 6.33
CA TYR A 480 -22.59 27.16 5.72
C TYR A 480 -21.58 26.02 5.67
N ALA A 481 -20.87 25.90 4.55
CA ALA A 481 -19.70 25.05 4.45
C ALA A 481 -18.43 25.86 4.73
N SER A 482 -17.47 25.25 5.40
CA SER A 482 -16.12 25.79 5.57
C SER A 482 -15.35 25.70 4.26
N VAL A 483 -14.72 26.80 3.87
CA VAL A 483 -13.90 26.93 2.67
C VAL A 483 -12.44 27.05 3.07
N PHE A 484 -11.58 26.20 2.52
CA PHE A 484 -10.14 26.32 2.65
C PHE A 484 -9.47 26.28 1.28
N MET A 485 -8.71 27.34 0.95
CA MET A 485 -7.91 27.40 -0.27
C MET A 485 -6.44 27.58 0.12
N ALA A 486 -5.66 26.50 0.03
CA ALA A 486 -4.26 26.55 0.44
C ALA A 486 -3.44 27.48 -0.45
N ASP A 487 -2.52 28.25 0.14
CA ASP A 487 -1.65 29.15 -0.61
C ASP A 487 -0.60 28.37 -1.43
N LYS A 488 -0.26 28.95 -2.58
CA LYS A 488 0.86 28.51 -3.39
C LYS A 488 2.13 28.54 -2.54
N SER A 489 2.76 27.38 -2.38
CA SER A 489 4.03 27.27 -1.67
C SER A 489 5.01 26.31 -2.34
N ARG A 490 6.32 26.50 -2.09
CA ARG A 490 7.35 25.50 -2.42
C ARG A 490 7.16 24.27 -1.51
N TYR A 491 7.80 23.14 -1.85
CA TYR A 491 7.68 21.86 -1.10
C TYR A 491 7.72 22.00 0.43
N ILE A 492 8.63 22.84 0.97
CA ILE A 492 8.77 23.09 2.41
C ILE A 492 7.52 23.76 3.00
N GLY A 493 6.91 24.70 2.27
CA GLY A 493 5.67 25.35 2.71
C GLY A 493 4.48 24.38 2.68
N THR A 494 4.41 23.49 1.68
CA THR A 494 3.38 22.44 1.62
C THR A 494 3.46 21.50 2.83
N TRP A 495 4.68 21.11 3.23
CA TRP A 495 4.91 20.32 4.45
C TRP A 495 4.46 21.04 5.72
N ARG A 496 4.78 22.33 5.85
CA ARG A 496 4.36 23.12 7.00
C ARG A 496 2.84 23.33 7.04
N THR A 497 2.16 23.45 5.90
CA THR A 497 0.68 23.50 5.85
C THR A 497 0.08 22.18 6.28
N ALA A 498 0.62 21.06 5.80
CA ALA A 498 0.20 19.73 6.24
C ALA A 498 0.37 19.55 7.76
N LEU A 499 1.50 19.98 8.33
CA LEU A 499 1.73 19.94 9.78
C LEU A 499 0.71 20.78 10.56
N ALA A 500 0.38 21.99 10.09
CA ALA A 500 -0.62 22.84 10.74
C ALA A 500 -2.02 22.20 10.73
N LEU A 501 -2.43 21.62 9.59
CA LEU A 501 -3.69 20.89 9.46
C LEU A 501 -3.72 19.63 10.35
N MET A 502 -2.58 18.93 10.52
CA MET A 502 -2.50 17.74 11.37
C MET A 502 -2.48 18.07 12.87
N SER A 503 -1.87 19.19 13.26
CA SER A 503 -1.87 19.66 14.65
C SER A 503 -3.15 20.41 15.04
N SER A 504 -4.08 20.58 14.10
CA SER A 504 -5.31 21.38 14.28
C SER A 504 -5.03 22.82 14.74
N ASP A 505 -3.88 23.37 14.34
CA ASP A 505 -3.43 24.71 14.71
C ASP A 505 -4.02 25.73 13.72
N MET A 506 -5.28 26.13 13.97
CA MET A 506 -6.05 26.95 13.02
C MET A 506 -5.44 28.32 12.76
N ASP A 507 -4.73 28.89 13.75
CA ASP A 507 -3.98 30.13 13.56
C ASP A 507 -2.94 29.95 12.44
N ARG A 508 -2.14 28.89 12.52
CA ARG A 508 -1.18 28.55 11.46
C ARG A 508 -1.82 28.09 10.16
N VAL A 509 -3.03 27.51 10.18
CA VAL A 509 -3.75 27.16 8.94
C VAL A 509 -4.16 28.44 8.21
N SER A 510 -4.67 29.44 8.95
CA SER A 510 -5.11 30.72 8.39
C SER A 510 -3.97 31.55 7.77
N GLU A 511 -2.74 31.41 8.26
CA GLU A 511 -1.55 32.03 7.67
C GLU A 511 -1.11 31.39 6.34
N ARG A 512 -1.75 30.29 5.93
CA ARG A 512 -1.28 29.40 4.85
C ARG A 512 -2.31 29.19 3.76
N GLY A 513 -3.38 29.97 3.76
CA GLY A 513 -4.43 29.92 2.77
C GLY A 513 -5.60 30.80 3.17
N PHE A 514 -6.55 30.91 2.26
CA PHE A 514 -7.83 31.51 2.58
C PHE A 514 -8.67 30.53 3.42
N MET A 515 -9.23 31.02 4.52
CA MET A 515 -10.26 30.35 5.30
C MET A 515 -11.51 31.23 5.32
N GLY A 516 -12.67 30.61 5.09
CA GLY A 516 -13.96 31.30 5.13
C GLY A 516 -15.11 30.32 5.26
N ASN A 517 -16.32 30.85 5.23
CA ASN A 517 -17.55 30.05 5.16
C ASN A 517 -18.36 30.53 3.96
N ALA A 518 -19.10 29.62 3.33
CA ALA A 518 -19.92 29.96 2.17
C ALA A 518 -21.10 29.00 1.98
N GLU A 519 -22.14 29.49 1.31
CA GLU A 519 -23.31 28.71 0.93
C GLU A 519 -23.12 28.07 -0.45
N THR A 520 -22.39 28.75 -1.33
CA THR A 520 -22.18 28.37 -2.73
C THR A 520 -20.71 28.40 -3.12
N PHE A 521 -20.33 27.46 -3.99
CA PHE A 521 -18.97 27.27 -4.43
C PHE A 521 -18.94 26.75 -5.86
N LYS A 522 -18.07 27.32 -6.70
CA LYS A 522 -17.87 26.89 -8.08
C LYS A 522 -16.40 26.92 -8.42
N ILE A 523 -15.91 25.91 -9.12
CA ILE A 523 -14.49 25.76 -9.41
C ILE A 523 -14.24 25.12 -10.77
N ARG A 524 -13.22 25.64 -11.46
CA ARG A 524 -12.70 25.10 -12.72
C ARG A 524 -11.21 25.36 -12.83
N HIS A 525 -10.52 24.58 -13.66
CA HIS A 525 -9.17 24.98 -14.07
C HIS A 525 -9.26 26.20 -14.99
N LYS A 526 -8.36 27.16 -14.79
CA LYS A 526 -8.30 28.39 -15.62
C LYS A 526 -8.01 28.10 -17.10
N ASP A 527 -7.30 27.00 -17.38
CA ASP A 527 -6.99 26.54 -18.74
C ASP A 527 -8.12 25.71 -19.39
N GLY A 528 -9.24 25.51 -18.69
CA GLY A 528 -10.37 24.71 -19.15
C GLY A 528 -10.12 23.20 -19.19
N SER A 529 -8.97 22.72 -18.69
CA SER A 529 -8.70 21.28 -18.63
C SER A 529 -9.57 20.58 -17.58
N PRO A 530 -9.88 19.27 -17.75
CA PRO A 530 -10.71 18.56 -16.79
C PRO A 530 -10.16 18.59 -15.36
N ILE A 531 -11.05 18.74 -14.40
CA ILE A 531 -10.80 18.64 -12.96
C ILE A 531 -11.11 17.22 -12.46
N ALA A 532 -10.41 16.82 -11.39
CA ALA A 532 -10.74 15.64 -10.60
C ALA A 532 -11.32 16.12 -9.28
N ILE A 533 -12.53 15.69 -8.95
CA ILE A 533 -13.24 16.07 -7.73
C ILE A 533 -13.27 14.90 -6.76
N ASN A 534 -13.05 15.16 -5.49
CA ASN A 534 -13.24 14.18 -4.43
C ASN A 534 -14.50 14.56 -3.64
N LEU A 535 -15.45 13.64 -3.56
CA LEU A 535 -16.65 13.74 -2.75
C LEU A 535 -16.62 12.62 -1.71
N ASP A 536 -16.37 12.97 -0.44
CA ASP A 536 -16.31 12.05 0.70
C ASP A 536 -15.36 10.85 0.54
N GLY A 537 -14.25 11.05 -0.16
CA GLY A 537 -13.23 10.02 -0.40
C GLY A 537 -13.46 9.19 -1.66
N GLU A 538 -14.44 9.53 -2.49
CA GLU A 538 -14.60 8.96 -3.83
C GLU A 538 -14.26 10.00 -4.91
N ILE A 539 -13.36 9.64 -5.82
CA ILE A 539 -12.86 10.56 -6.86
C ILE A 539 -13.62 10.36 -8.16
N GLU A 540 -14.07 11.47 -8.73
CA GLU A 540 -14.66 11.53 -10.05
C GLU A 540 -13.83 12.38 -11.01
N TYR A 541 -13.90 12.02 -12.29
CA TYR A 541 -13.04 12.57 -13.35
C TYR A 541 -13.86 13.01 -14.55
N GLY A 542 -13.26 13.86 -15.37
CA GLY A 542 -13.79 14.19 -16.70
C GLY A 542 -14.71 15.41 -16.73
N TYR A 543 -14.87 16.10 -15.61
CA TYR A 543 -15.64 17.35 -15.53
C TYR A 543 -14.75 18.55 -15.82
N THR A 544 -15.27 19.58 -16.47
CA THR A 544 -14.54 20.85 -16.67
C THR A 544 -14.76 21.84 -15.54
N GLU A 545 -15.82 21.62 -14.75
CA GLU A 545 -16.31 22.50 -13.71
C GLU A 545 -17.10 21.71 -12.68
N CYS A 546 -17.06 22.15 -11.42
CA CYS A 546 -17.91 21.66 -10.34
C CYS A 546 -18.60 22.84 -9.67
N GLU A 547 -19.92 22.75 -9.53
CA GLU A 547 -20.74 23.67 -8.75
C GLU A 547 -21.26 22.92 -7.53
N ALA A 548 -21.21 23.56 -6.37
CA ALA A 548 -21.58 23.01 -5.09
C ALA A 548 -22.38 24.04 -4.28
N SER A 549 -23.38 23.57 -3.55
CA SER A 549 -24.12 24.39 -2.60
C SER A 549 -24.47 23.58 -1.34
N VAL A 550 -24.65 24.29 -0.23
CA VAL A 550 -25.15 23.71 1.01
C VAL A 550 -26.67 23.55 0.90
N VAL A 551 -27.15 22.35 1.20
CA VAL A 551 -28.58 22.11 1.43
C VAL A 551 -28.81 22.12 2.93
N HIS A 552 -29.29 23.26 3.42
CA HIS A 552 -29.49 23.47 4.85
C HIS A 552 -30.55 22.52 5.41
N GLN A 553 -30.18 21.76 6.45
CA GLN A 553 -31.07 20.88 7.20
C GLN A 553 -31.87 19.88 6.35
N GLY A 554 -31.32 19.50 5.19
CA GLY A 554 -32.01 18.67 4.20
C GLY A 554 -31.93 17.15 4.44
N LEU A 555 -31.21 16.71 5.47
CA LEU A 555 -31.01 15.31 5.82
C LEU A 555 -31.27 15.10 7.31
N ASN A 556 -32.10 14.12 7.68
CA ASN A 556 -32.23 13.72 9.09
C ASN A 556 -31.17 12.67 9.42
N PHE A 557 -30.21 13.01 10.26
CA PHE A 557 -29.09 12.15 10.65
C PHE A 557 -29.26 11.65 12.08
N ILE A 558 -29.13 10.34 12.27
CA ILE A 558 -29.30 9.69 13.57
C ILE A 558 -28.02 9.86 14.39
N ILE A 559 -28.16 10.49 15.56
CA ILE A 559 -27.13 10.54 16.59
C ILE A 559 -27.45 9.50 17.68
N PRO A 560 -26.46 8.76 18.21
CA PRO A 560 -26.67 7.83 19.31
C PRO A 560 -27.25 8.52 20.55
N LYS A 561 -28.04 7.80 21.35
CA LYS A 561 -28.73 8.31 22.56
C LYS A 561 -27.83 9.07 23.56
N GLU A 562 -26.54 8.77 23.57
CA GLU A 562 -25.55 9.34 24.50
C GLU A 562 -24.79 10.54 23.92
N VAL A 563 -25.05 10.93 22.67
CA VAL A 563 -24.40 12.06 22.00
C VAL A 563 -25.23 13.32 22.22
N GLU A 564 -24.62 14.38 22.73
CA GLU A 564 -25.29 15.68 22.80
C GLU A 564 -25.20 16.40 21.45
N SER A 565 -26.32 16.94 20.97
CA SER A 565 -26.33 17.72 19.74
C SER A 565 -25.70 19.11 19.97
N HIS A 566 -24.37 19.21 19.92
CA HIS A 566 -23.66 20.49 19.93
C HIS A 566 -23.44 20.97 18.49
N GLY A 567 -24.49 21.50 17.88
CA GLY A 567 -24.46 22.13 16.56
C GLY A 567 -24.90 23.58 16.64
#